data_AF-A0A7L4YRN2-F1
#
_entry.id   AF-A0A7L4YRN2-F1
#
_cell.length_a   1.000
_cell.length_b   1.000
_cell.length_c   1.000
_cell.angle_alpha   90.00
_cell.angle_beta   90.00
_cell.angle_gamma   90.00
#
_symmetry.space_group_name_H-M   'P 1'
#
loop_
_entity.id
_entity.type
_entity.pdbx_description
1 polymer ?
#
loop_
_entity_poly.entity_id
_entity_poly.type
_entity_poly.pdbx_seq_one_letter_code
_entity_poly.pdbx_strand_id
1 'polypeptide(L)'
;MPIAWWVFAAALVAALVMLAFLYRRRQLLILRGAIEMSVFRGGKFLGGWMLGVASYSGTDLQWYRMASFSAAPSLRIGRRTTVLLDRREPASGDALWMPPDPIVLDLQTPGGPVTVAVPKSALTGLLSWWESAPPSWAADGVGF
;
A
#
# COMPACT_ATOMS: atom_id res chain seq x y z
N MET A 1 -47.74 3.15 13.51
CA MET A 1 -46.30 2.90 13.74
C MET A 1 -45.44 2.61 12.48
N PRO A 2 -45.76 3.06 11.25
CA PRO A 2 -44.86 2.86 10.09
C PRO A 2 -43.81 3.96 9.91
N ILE A 3 -44.08 5.17 10.41
CA ILE A 3 -43.23 6.36 10.18
C ILE A 3 -41.86 6.23 10.86
N ALA A 4 -41.81 5.64 12.06
CA ALA A 4 -40.55 5.43 12.78
C ALA A 4 -39.57 4.53 12.00
N TRP A 5 -40.07 3.52 11.28
CA TRP A 5 -39.24 2.65 10.44
C TRP A 5 -38.64 3.40 9.26
N TRP A 6 -39.42 4.26 8.61
CA TRP A 6 -38.93 5.11 7.52
C TRP A 6 -37.89 6.12 7.97
N VAL A 7 -38.07 6.73 9.15
CA VAL A 7 -37.09 7.65 9.73
C VAL A 7 -35.79 6.90 10.04
N PHE A 8 -35.88 5.71 10.62
CA PHE A 8 -34.70 4.90 10.92
C PHE A 8 -33.97 4.45 9.63
N ALA A 9 -34.73 4.02 8.62
CA ALA A 9 -34.17 3.65 7.32
C ALA A 9 -33.50 4.86 6.63
N ALA A 10 -34.14 6.02 6.63
CA ALA A 10 -33.57 7.25 6.06
C ALA A 10 -32.30 7.68 6.81
N ALA A 11 -32.30 7.61 8.15
CA ALA A 11 -31.12 7.91 8.95
C ALA A 11 -29.97 6.92 8.67
N LEU A 12 -30.27 5.63 8.54
CA LEU A 12 -29.28 4.61 8.18
C LEU A 12 -28.69 4.86 6.79
N VAL A 13 -29.53 5.16 5.80
CA VAL A 13 -29.07 5.49 4.45
C VAL A 13 -28.21 6.76 4.45
N ALA A 14 -28.63 7.82 5.16
CA ALA A 14 -27.85 9.04 5.28
C ALA A 14 -26.49 8.78 5.96
N ALA A 15 -26.46 7.97 7.01
CA ALA A 15 -25.23 7.58 7.68
C ALA A 15 -24.30 6.80 6.75
N LEU A 16 -24.82 5.84 5.98
CA LEU A 16 -24.05 5.07 5.00
C LEU A 16 -23.48 5.95 3.88
N VAL A 17 -24.28 6.89 3.36
CA VAL A 17 -23.84 7.85 2.33
C VAL A 17 -22.73 8.77 2.88
N MET A 18 -22.90 9.28 4.10
CA MET A 18 -21.87 10.09 4.77
C MET A 18 -20.58 9.28 4.95
N LEU A 19 -20.67 8.04 5.42
CA LEU A 19 -19.52 7.16 5.61
C LEU A 19 -18.80 6.89 4.29
N ALA A 20 -19.55 6.60 3.22
CA ALA A 20 -19.01 6.38 1.88
C ALA A 20 -18.35 7.64 1.30
N PHE A 21 -18.93 8.82 1.53
CA PHE A 21 -18.36 10.10 1.10
C PHE A 21 -17.02 10.38 1.80
N LEU A 22 -16.98 10.24 3.13
CA LEU A 22 -15.74 10.41 3.91
C LEU A 22 -14.67 9.39 3.50
N TYR A 23 -15.08 8.14 3.25
CA TYR A 23 -14.21 7.10 2.71
C TYR A 23 -13.61 7.51 1.36
N ARG A 24 -14.45 7.92 0.40
CA ARG A 24 -13.97 8.38 -0.92
C ARG A 24 -13.05 9.58 -0.82
N ARG A 25 -13.41 10.57 0.00
CA ARG A 25 -12.59 11.76 0.20
C ARG A 25 -11.22 11.39 0.75
N ARG A 26 -11.17 10.49 1.75
CA ARG A 26 -9.92 9.99 2.30
C ARG A 26 -9.10 9.23 1.25
N GLN A 27 -9.73 8.36 0.47
CA GLN A 27 -9.08 7.65 -0.62
C GLN A 27 -8.49 8.63 -1.65
N LEU A 28 -9.25 9.63 -2.08
CA LEU A 28 -8.76 10.67 -3.01
C LEU A 28 -7.57 11.46 -2.44
N LEU A 29 -7.57 11.77 -1.14
CA LEU A 29 -6.46 12.44 -0.49
C LEU A 29 -5.21 11.56 -0.42
N ILE A 30 -5.38 10.26 -0.15
CA ILE A 30 -4.29 9.28 -0.17
C ILE A 30 -3.76 9.10 -1.60
N LEU A 31 -4.63 9.06 -2.60
CA LEU A 31 -4.28 8.87 -4.01
C LEU A 31 -3.49 10.05 -4.62
N ARG A 32 -3.52 11.25 -4.03
CA ARG A 32 -2.79 12.43 -4.56
C ARG A 32 -1.27 12.32 -4.50
N GLY A 33 -0.72 11.39 -3.72
CA GLY A 33 0.72 11.13 -3.63
C GLY A 33 1.05 9.65 -3.84
N ALA A 34 0.17 8.92 -4.52
CA ALA A 34 0.23 7.47 -4.54
C ALA A 34 0.91 6.95 -5.81
N ILE A 35 1.84 6.02 -5.63
CA ILE A 35 2.60 5.33 -6.67
C ILE A 35 1.88 4.01 -7.00
N GLU A 36 1.67 3.74 -8.28
CA GLU A 36 1.18 2.43 -8.73
C GLU A 36 2.17 1.35 -8.33
N MET A 37 1.70 0.37 -7.58
CA MET A 37 2.55 -0.68 -7.02
C MET A 37 1.72 -1.95 -6.95
N SER A 38 2.22 -3.04 -7.54
CA SER A 38 1.60 -4.35 -7.41
C SER A 38 2.29 -5.12 -6.30
N VAL A 39 1.54 -5.87 -5.51
CA VAL A 39 2.08 -6.73 -4.45
C VAL A 39 1.71 -8.16 -4.76
N PHE A 40 2.69 -9.06 -4.75
CA PHE A 40 2.45 -10.49 -4.84
C PHE A 40 2.01 -11.01 -3.47
N ARG A 41 0.81 -11.57 -3.39
CA ARG A 41 0.29 -12.19 -2.17
C ARG A 41 0.05 -13.67 -2.40
N GLY A 42 0.67 -14.49 -1.56
CA GLY A 42 0.54 -15.95 -1.51
C GLY A 42 1.85 -16.65 -1.85
N GLY A 43 2.05 -17.86 -1.32
CA GLY A 43 3.26 -18.64 -1.59
C GLY A 43 3.34 -19.14 -3.03
N LYS A 44 4.51 -19.68 -3.40
CA LYS A 44 4.95 -20.12 -4.75
C LYS A 44 3.95 -20.85 -5.66
N PHE A 45 2.84 -21.37 -5.12
CA PHE A 45 1.85 -22.20 -5.83
C PHE A 45 0.40 -21.66 -5.82
N LEU A 46 0.04 -20.72 -4.93
CA LEU A 46 -1.31 -20.14 -4.82
C LEU A 46 -1.27 -18.60 -4.74
N GLY A 47 -0.11 -18.01 -5.04
CA GLY A 47 0.11 -16.57 -5.00
C GLY A 47 -0.34 -15.90 -6.30
N GLY A 48 -0.93 -14.71 -6.15
CA GLY A 48 -1.33 -13.87 -7.26
C GLY A 48 -0.86 -12.42 -7.06
N TRP A 49 -0.62 -11.76 -8.18
CA TRP A 49 -0.37 -10.32 -8.21
C TRP A 49 -1.65 -9.56 -7.90
N MET A 50 -1.55 -8.60 -7.00
CA MET A 50 -2.64 -7.70 -6.67
C MET A 50 -2.22 -6.28 -6.99
N LEU A 51 -2.99 -5.63 -7.86
CA LEU A 51 -2.82 -4.21 -8.14
C LEU A 51 -3.25 -3.36 -6.95
N GLY A 52 -2.46 -2.33 -6.70
CA GLY A 52 -2.74 -1.35 -5.68
C GLY A 52 -1.94 -0.09 -5.88
N VAL A 53 -2.05 0.79 -4.91
CA VAL A 53 -1.37 2.08 -4.91
C VAL A 53 -0.71 2.28 -3.55
N ALA A 54 0.54 2.70 -3.57
CA ALA A 54 1.33 2.96 -2.39
C ALA A 54 1.43 4.46 -2.13
N SER A 55 1.03 4.93 -0.95
CA SER A 55 1.18 6.32 -0.54
C SER A 55 2.25 6.42 0.54
N TYR A 56 3.12 7.43 0.42
CA TYR A 56 4.03 7.80 1.50
C TYR A 56 3.22 8.41 2.66
N SER A 57 3.38 7.89 3.87
CA SER A 57 2.71 8.38 5.08
C SER A 57 3.70 8.42 6.23
N GLY A 58 4.29 9.60 6.46
CA GLY A 58 5.29 9.79 7.52
C GLY A 58 6.54 8.96 7.27
N THR A 59 6.78 7.95 8.10
CA THR A 59 7.93 7.03 8.02
C THR A 59 7.65 5.72 7.30
N ASP A 60 6.41 5.48 6.88
CA ASP A 60 6.00 4.23 6.26
C ASP A 60 5.40 4.47 4.87
N LEU A 61 5.66 3.54 3.97
CA LEU A 61 4.97 3.43 2.69
C LEU A 61 3.78 2.50 2.88
N GLN A 62 2.57 3.06 2.77
CA GLN A 62 1.33 2.34 2.98
C GLN A 62 0.73 1.93 1.64
N TRP A 63 0.57 0.63 1.43
CA TRP A 63 0.01 0.08 0.21
C TRP A 63 -1.47 -0.29 0.39
N TYR A 64 -2.28 0.15 -0.56
CA TYR A 64 -3.72 -0.06 -0.61
C TYR A 64 -4.10 -0.83 -1.88
N ARG A 65 -4.96 -1.83 -1.74
CA ARG A 65 -5.50 -2.59 -2.89
C ARG A 65 -6.45 -1.71 -3.70
N MET A 66 -6.33 -1.72 -5.03
CA MET A 66 -7.23 -0.97 -5.92
C MET A 66 -8.69 -1.44 -5.85
N ALA A 67 -8.91 -2.75 -5.76
CA ALA A 67 -10.25 -3.35 -5.79
C ALA A 67 -10.82 -3.68 -4.39
N SER A 68 -10.21 -3.20 -3.30
CA SER A 68 -10.67 -3.55 -1.95
C SER A 68 -11.54 -2.45 -1.34
N PHE A 69 -12.68 -2.86 -0.77
CA PHE A 69 -13.58 -2.00 0.02
C PHE A 69 -13.03 -1.63 1.41
N SER A 70 -11.83 -2.10 1.79
CA SER A 70 -11.24 -1.84 3.10
C SER A 70 -10.45 -0.53 3.14
N ALA A 71 -10.72 0.29 4.16
CA ALA A 71 -10.02 1.56 4.44
C ALA A 71 -8.61 1.35 5.02
N ALA A 72 -8.25 0.12 5.36
CA ALA A 72 -7.00 -0.19 6.02
C ALA A 72 -5.90 -0.49 4.97
N PRO A 73 -4.67 0.00 5.20
CA PRO A 73 -3.54 -0.38 4.36
C PRO A 73 -3.34 -1.89 4.46
N SER A 74 -3.27 -2.55 3.29
CA SER A 74 -3.12 -4.00 3.21
C SER A 74 -1.67 -4.44 3.42
N LEU A 75 -0.73 -3.53 3.28
CA LEU A 75 0.69 -3.71 3.57
C LEU A 75 1.28 -2.37 4.03
N ARG A 76 2.13 -2.42 5.05
CA ARG A 76 2.94 -1.28 5.49
C ARG A 76 4.40 -1.65 5.30
N ILE A 77 5.09 -0.87 4.50
CA ILE A 77 6.52 -1.00 4.23
C ILE A 77 7.20 0.10 5.04
N GLY A 78 7.72 -0.29 6.20
CA GLY A 78 8.37 0.66 7.09
C GLY A 78 9.79 0.95 6.61
N ARG A 79 10.18 2.22 6.61
CA ARG A 79 11.47 2.66 6.11
C ARG A 79 12.68 2.04 6.83
N ARG A 80 12.54 1.75 8.12
CA ARG A 80 13.60 1.15 8.97
C ARG A 80 13.49 -0.36 9.13
N THR A 81 12.32 -0.90 8.82
CA THR A 81 11.97 -2.29 9.13
C THR A 81 11.96 -3.18 7.90
N THR A 82 12.05 -2.58 6.72
CA THR A 82 12.05 -3.31 5.46
C THR A 82 13.46 -3.36 4.87
N VAL A 83 13.90 -4.57 4.52
CA VAL A 83 15.18 -4.82 3.87
C VAL A 83 14.90 -5.28 2.44
N LEU A 84 15.61 -4.69 1.47
CA LEU A 84 15.61 -5.18 0.10
C LEU A 84 16.51 -6.43 0.03
N LEU A 85 15.93 -7.58 -0.31
CA LEU A 85 16.64 -8.84 -0.44
C LEU A 85 17.18 -9.02 -1.86
N ASP A 86 16.32 -8.83 -2.87
CA ASP A 86 16.68 -9.03 -4.27
C ASP A 86 15.88 -8.09 -5.18
N ARG A 87 16.43 -7.84 -6.36
CA ARG A 87 15.80 -7.08 -7.44
C ARG A 87 15.91 -7.86 -8.73
N ARG A 88 14.78 -8.10 -9.36
CA ARG A 88 14.68 -8.89 -10.59
C ARG A 88 13.76 -8.24 -11.62
N GLU A 89 13.93 -8.66 -12.86
CA GLU A 89 12.99 -8.34 -13.94
C GLU A 89 11.71 -9.21 -13.82
N PRO A 90 10.57 -8.68 -14.29
CA PRO A 90 9.31 -9.41 -14.32
C PRO A 90 9.44 -10.66 -15.20
N ALA A 91 8.84 -11.77 -14.79
CA ALA A 91 8.72 -12.90 -15.68
C ALA A 91 7.69 -12.57 -16.78
N SER A 92 7.91 -13.07 -18.00
CA SER A 92 7.07 -12.77 -19.18
C SER A 92 5.58 -13.07 -19.00
N GLY A 93 5.21 -13.97 -18.07
CA GLY A 93 3.82 -14.30 -17.74
C GLY A 93 3.13 -13.39 -16.72
N ASP A 94 3.87 -12.54 -15.99
CA ASP A 94 3.34 -11.73 -14.89
C ASP A 94 2.87 -10.32 -15.32
N ALA A 95 3.19 -9.93 -16.56
CA ALA A 95 3.01 -8.58 -17.08
C ALA A 95 1.56 -8.06 -17.07
N LEU A 96 0.56 -8.95 -17.10
CA LEU A 96 -0.85 -8.56 -17.15
C LEU A 96 -1.33 -7.85 -15.86
N TRP A 97 -0.65 -8.09 -14.72
CA TRP A 97 -1.05 -7.57 -13.40
C TRP A 97 -0.01 -6.60 -12.81
N MET A 98 0.87 -6.07 -13.66
CA MET A 98 1.97 -5.20 -13.28
C MET A 98 1.84 -3.81 -13.92
N PRO A 99 2.40 -2.77 -13.27
CA PRO A 99 2.53 -1.44 -13.86
C PRO A 99 3.48 -1.46 -15.09
N PRO A 100 3.45 -0.43 -15.96
CA PRO A 100 4.33 -0.36 -17.12
C PRO A 100 5.81 -0.28 -16.70
N ASP A 101 6.68 -0.99 -17.44
CA ASP A 101 8.11 -1.16 -17.14
C ASP A 101 8.36 -1.56 -15.66
N PRO A 102 7.80 -2.70 -15.22
CA PRO A 102 7.82 -3.06 -13.81
C PRO A 102 9.17 -3.63 -13.42
N ILE A 103 9.58 -3.34 -12.19
CA ILE A 103 10.72 -3.94 -11.53
C ILE A 103 10.21 -4.64 -10.29
N VAL A 104 10.58 -5.91 -10.14
CA VAL A 104 10.19 -6.73 -9.01
C VAL A 104 11.26 -6.64 -7.93
N LEU A 105 10.83 -6.37 -6.70
CA LEU A 105 11.65 -6.26 -5.52
C LEU A 105 11.16 -7.30 -4.50
N ASP A 106 12.09 -8.10 -3.99
CA ASP A 106 11.83 -9.01 -2.88
C ASP A 106 12.22 -8.31 -1.58
N LEU A 107 11.24 -8.13 -0.70
CA LEU A 107 11.38 -7.36 0.53
C LEU A 107 11.19 -8.24 1.74
N GLN A 108 12.06 -8.11 2.73
CA GLN A 108 11.83 -8.65 4.06
C GLN A 108 11.15 -7.58 4.92
N THR A 109 9.93 -7.82 5.37
CA THR A 109 9.23 -6.96 6.35
C THR A 109 9.06 -7.68 7.68
N PRO A 110 8.72 -6.98 8.78
CA PRO A 110 8.40 -7.64 10.06
C PRO A 110 7.20 -8.58 9.97
N GLY A 111 6.29 -8.33 9.00
CA GLY A 111 5.14 -9.17 8.72
C GLY A 111 5.44 -10.37 7.82
N GLY A 112 6.70 -10.56 7.42
CA GLY A 112 7.15 -11.63 6.53
C GLY A 112 7.75 -11.14 5.21
N PRO A 113 8.27 -12.07 4.38
CA PRO A 113 8.77 -11.75 3.05
C PRO A 113 7.60 -11.34 2.15
N VAL A 114 7.82 -10.29 1.34
CA VAL A 114 6.85 -9.73 0.43
C VAL A 114 7.53 -9.36 -0.87
N THR A 115 7.00 -9.85 -1.98
CA THR A 115 7.45 -9.46 -3.32
C THR A 115 6.55 -8.36 -3.85
N VAL A 116 7.15 -7.31 -4.39
CA VAL A 116 6.44 -6.12 -4.89
C VAL A 116 6.95 -5.74 -6.27
N ALA A 117 6.07 -5.27 -7.14
CA ALA A 117 6.42 -4.73 -8.44
C ALA A 117 6.11 -3.24 -8.47
N VAL A 118 7.12 -2.45 -8.81
CA VAL A 118 7.04 -0.99 -8.93
C VAL A 118 7.48 -0.56 -10.32
N PRO A 119 6.88 0.50 -10.90
CA PRO A 119 7.33 1.02 -12.17
C PRO A 119 8.72 1.63 -12.01
N LYS A 120 9.56 1.47 -13.02
CA LYS A 120 10.94 2.01 -13.03
C LYS A 120 11.00 3.51 -12.77
N SER A 121 9.98 4.26 -13.21
CA SER A 121 9.85 5.71 -12.96
C SER A 121 9.74 6.06 -11.47
N ALA A 122 9.15 5.18 -10.66
CA ALA A 122 8.98 5.40 -9.23
C ALA A 122 10.08 4.74 -8.39
N LEU A 123 10.87 3.84 -8.97
CA LEU A 123 11.92 3.09 -8.26
C LEU A 123 12.96 4.02 -7.63
N THR A 124 13.48 4.99 -8.38
CA THR A 124 14.51 5.91 -7.86
C THR A 124 14.00 6.73 -6.68
N GLY A 125 12.73 7.17 -6.73
CA GLY A 125 12.09 7.87 -5.62
C GLY A 125 11.93 6.99 -4.39
N LEU A 126 11.52 5.73 -4.58
CA LEU A 126 11.39 4.75 -3.51
C LEU A 126 12.73 4.43 -2.84
N LEU A 127 13.77 4.19 -3.64
CA LEU A 127 15.12 3.90 -3.13
C LEU A 127 15.71 5.10 -2.39
N SER A 128 15.62 6.30 -2.97
CA SER A 128 16.06 7.54 -2.31
C SER A 128 15.31 7.79 -0.99
N TRP A 129 14.01 7.50 -0.96
CA TRP A 129 13.23 7.54 0.28
C TRP A 129 13.73 6.52 1.31
N TRP A 130 14.02 5.27 0.92
CA TRP A 130 14.61 4.28 1.82
C TRP A 130 16.01 4.67 2.33
N GLU A 131 16.89 5.14 1.44
CA GLU A 131 18.26 5.54 1.79
C GLU A 131 18.30 6.75 2.72
N SER A 132 17.34 7.66 2.59
CA SER A 132 17.26 8.85 3.45
C SER A 132 16.81 8.52 4.89
N ALA A 133 16.70 7.24 5.26
CA ALA A 133 16.41 6.83 6.62
C ALA A 133 17.50 7.36 7.57
N PRO A 134 17.12 8.01 8.68
CA PRO A 134 18.12 8.41 9.67
C PRO A 134 18.89 7.18 10.14
N PRO A 135 20.22 7.27 10.26
CA PRO A 135 21.06 6.14 10.60
C PRO A 135 20.63 5.55 11.96
N SER A 136 20.75 4.23 12.10
CA SER A 136 20.21 3.46 13.24
C SER A 136 20.64 4.00 14.61
N TRP A 137 21.84 4.58 14.72
CA TRP A 137 22.39 5.13 15.96
C TRP A 137 21.63 6.37 16.49
N ALA A 138 20.95 7.15 15.65
CA ALA A 138 20.21 8.34 16.07
C ALA A 138 18.90 8.00 16.81
N ALA A 139 18.44 6.74 16.73
CA ALA A 139 17.21 6.28 17.36
C ALA A 139 17.42 5.54 18.68
N ASP A 140 18.65 5.14 18.98
CA ASP A 140 18.98 4.37 20.18
C ASP A 140 19.28 5.27 21.39
N GLY A 141 19.11 6.59 21.28
CA GLY A 141 19.21 7.51 22.41
C GLY A 141 20.58 7.53 23.09
N VAL A 142 21.64 7.03 22.43
CA VAL A 142 23.01 7.14 22.92
C VAL A 142 23.57 8.47 22.43
N GLY A 143 23.10 9.55 23.06
CA GLY A 143 23.74 10.85 23.00
C GLY A 143 25.02 10.83 23.84
N PHE A 144 26.11 11.35 23.26
CA PHE A 144 27.32 11.72 23.96
C PHE A 144 27.07 12.79 25.03
#